data_AF-A0A3D1RDY4-F1
#
_entry.id   AF-A0A3D1RDY4-F1
#
_cell.length_a   1.000
_cell.length_b   1.000
_cell.length_c   1.000
_cell.angle_alpha   90.00
_cell.angle_beta   90.00
_cell.angle_gamma   90.00
#
_symmetry.space_group_name_H-M   'P 1'
#
loop_
_entity.id
_entity.type
_entity.pdbx_description
1 polymer ?
#
loop_
_entity_poly.entity_id
_entity_poly.type
_entity_poly.pdbx_seq_one_letter_code
_entity_poly.pdbx_strand_id
1 'polypeptide(L)'
;GIYSIEKFLIARRLMYWQVYLHKTVLSAEQMLQRIIRRAKAIEAPCDEPLRTFIHNKGENITLEQFCNMDDYDVLMGIKKWQHHPDKVLSILCTGIINRKLFKVRYMPEPANPAILQGLREEIMQQTGVSAEDATWLAFDGVASSTTYNFEVDHIKIRFKDGRVSNITEVDNALINENVRGNVKKYYICSLRLG
;
A
#
# COMPACT_ATOMS: atom_id res chain seq x y z
N GLY A 1 -6.84 7.19 -34.34
CA GLY A 1 -6.05 7.68 -33.19
C GLY A 1 -6.91 7.83 -31.95
N ILE A 2 -8.00 8.60 -32.03
CA ILE A 2 -8.87 8.95 -30.89
C ILE A 2 -9.33 7.70 -30.11
N TYR A 3 -9.95 6.72 -30.77
CA TYR A 3 -10.39 5.48 -30.13
C TYR A 3 -9.27 4.68 -29.42
N SER A 4 -8.02 4.77 -29.90
CA SER A 4 -6.88 4.11 -29.24
C SER A 4 -6.51 4.81 -27.94
N ILE A 5 -6.60 6.14 -27.89
CA ILE A 5 -6.37 6.96 -26.70
C ILE A 5 -7.45 6.69 -25.65
N GLU A 6 -8.72 6.56 -26.06
CA GLU A 6 -9.81 6.21 -25.15
C GLU A 6 -9.59 4.83 -24.52
N LYS A 7 -9.24 3.83 -25.35
CA LYS A 7 -8.90 2.49 -24.86
C LYS A 7 -7.73 2.53 -23.87
N PHE A 8 -6.72 3.35 -24.13
CA PHE A 8 -5.61 3.56 -23.20
C PHE A 8 -6.06 4.13 -21.85
N LEU A 9 -6.92 5.16 -21.84
CA LEU A 9 -7.42 5.76 -20.59
C LEU A 9 -8.28 4.78 -19.79
N ILE A 10 -9.13 4.00 -20.45
CA ILE A 10 -9.93 2.94 -19.80
C ILE A 10 -9.01 1.85 -19.24
N ALA A 11 -8.03 1.39 -20.02
CA ALA A 11 -7.06 0.37 -19.58
C ALA A 11 -6.25 0.85 -18.37
N ARG A 12 -5.77 2.10 -18.38
CA ARG A 12 -5.08 2.72 -17.24
C ARG A 12 -5.99 2.69 -16.00
N ARG A 13 -7.25 3.12 -16.12
CA ARG A 13 -8.21 3.07 -15.01
C ARG A 13 -8.37 1.64 -14.45
N LEU A 14 -8.55 0.65 -15.33
CA LEU A 14 -8.69 -0.75 -14.93
C LEU A 14 -7.45 -1.28 -14.21
N MET A 15 -6.24 -0.95 -14.68
CA MET A 15 -4.98 -1.33 -14.02
C MET A 15 -4.89 -0.80 -12.58
N TYR A 16 -5.29 0.44 -12.34
CA TYR A 16 -5.33 0.98 -10.98
C TYR A 16 -6.31 0.23 -10.08
N TRP A 17 -7.49 -0.12 -10.58
CA TRP A 17 -8.49 -0.79 -9.76
C TRP A 17 -8.19 -2.27 -9.52
N GLN A 18 -7.80 -2.97 -10.57
CA GLN A 18 -7.66 -4.42 -10.56
C GLN A 18 -6.29 -4.88 -10.08
N VAL A 19 -5.25 -4.06 -10.26
CA VAL A 19 -3.87 -4.41 -9.92
C VAL A 19 -3.34 -3.54 -8.79
N TYR A 20 -3.21 -2.22 -9.00
CA TYR A 20 -2.51 -1.36 -8.04
C TYR A 20 -3.26 -1.19 -6.70
N LEU A 21 -4.58 -1.05 -6.74
CA LEU A 21 -5.45 -0.94 -5.55
C LEU A 21 -6.11 -2.27 -5.18
N HIS A 22 -5.55 -3.39 -5.64
CA HIS A 22 -6.07 -4.69 -5.26
C HIS A 22 -5.85 -4.91 -3.76
N LYS A 23 -6.90 -5.35 -3.05
CA LYS A 23 -6.90 -5.54 -1.58
C LYS A 23 -5.71 -6.35 -1.06
N THR A 24 -5.26 -7.35 -1.82
CA THR A 24 -4.12 -8.20 -1.45
C THR A 24 -2.79 -7.47 -1.55
N VAL A 25 -2.63 -6.60 -2.55
CA VAL A 25 -1.44 -5.75 -2.71
C VAL A 25 -1.38 -4.75 -1.55
N LEU A 26 -2.51 -4.09 -1.26
CA LEU A 26 -2.62 -3.19 -0.11
C LEU A 26 -2.29 -3.91 1.20
N SER A 27 -2.77 -5.14 1.38
CA SER A 27 -2.44 -5.93 2.57
C SER A 27 -0.94 -6.16 2.72
N ALA A 28 -0.26 -6.59 1.65
CA ALA A 28 1.17 -6.87 1.68
C ALA A 28 1.99 -5.59 1.91
N GLU A 29 1.62 -4.49 1.25
CA GLU A 29 2.24 -3.18 1.44
C GLU A 29 2.12 -2.71 2.90
N GLN A 30 0.91 -2.76 3.46
CA GLN A 30 0.66 -2.31 4.84
C GLN A 30 1.34 -3.18 5.88
N MET A 31 1.51 -4.47 5.61
CA MET A 31 2.30 -5.37 6.44
C MET A 31 3.79 -5.02 6.33
N LEU A 32 4.34 -4.83 5.13
CA LEU A 32 5.75 -4.48 4.92
C LEU A 32 6.11 -3.15 5.59
N GLN A 33 5.28 -2.11 5.44
CA GLN A 33 5.46 -0.83 6.12
C GLN A 33 5.53 -1.01 7.64
N ARG A 34 4.68 -1.88 8.21
CA ARG A 34 4.66 -2.17 9.65
C ARG A 34 5.85 -2.98 10.11
N ILE A 35 6.32 -3.94 9.31
CA ILE A 35 7.57 -4.66 9.58
C ILE A 35 8.71 -3.67 9.74
N ILE A 36 8.91 -2.77 8.76
CA ILE A 36 10.00 -1.80 8.81
C ILE A 36 9.83 -0.82 9.99
N ARG A 37 8.62 -0.33 10.24
CA ARG A 37 8.35 0.57 11.37
C ARG A 37 8.57 -0.11 12.73
N ARG A 38 8.13 -1.36 12.90
CA ARG A 38 8.34 -2.13 14.14
C ARG A 38 9.82 -2.46 14.31
N ALA A 39 10.50 -2.88 13.25
CA ALA A 39 11.94 -3.13 13.26
C ALA A 39 12.73 -1.89 13.68
N LYS A 40 12.37 -0.69 13.19
CA LYS A 40 12.94 0.58 13.66
C LYS A 40 12.64 0.84 15.14
N ALA A 41 11.38 0.66 15.56
CA ALA A 41 10.92 0.96 16.92
C ALA A 41 11.64 0.11 17.99
N ILE A 42 11.98 -1.13 17.67
CA ILE A 42 12.69 -2.06 18.58
C ILE A 42 14.18 -2.21 18.26
N GLU A 43 14.70 -1.44 17.30
CA GLU A 43 16.07 -1.54 16.79
C GLU A 43 16.47 -2.98 16.39
N ALA A 44 15.56 -3.68 15.70
CA ALA A 44 15.72 -5.09 15.38
C ALA A 44 17.07 -5.38 14.70
N PRO A 45 17.78 -6.44 15.12
CA PRO A 45 19.08 -6.78 14.57
C PRO A 45 18.96 -7.17 13.09
N CYS A 46 19.81 -6.58 12.25
CA CYS A 46 19.91 -6.84 10.81
C CYS A 46 21.33 -6.54 10.31
N ASP A 47 21.64 -7.03 9.12
CA ASP A 47 22.95 -6.81 8.49
C ASP A 47 22.93 -5.58 7.58
N GLU A 48 24.12 -5.09 7.21
CA GLU A 48 24.24 -4.12 6.12
C GLU A 48 23.81 -4.75 4.80
N PRO A 49 23.20 -3.96 3.88
CA PRO A 49 22.99 -2.51 3.94
C PRO A 49 21.71 -2.09 4.71
N LEU A 50 20.82 -3.02 5.04
CA LEU A 50 19.53 -2.72 5.68
C LEU A 50 19.69 -2.07 7.06
N ARG A 51 20.71 -2.47 7.82
CA ARG A 51 20.99 -1.95 9.16
C ARG A 51 21.10 -0.43 9.20
N THR A 52 21.78 0.16 8.23
CA THR A 52 21.88 1.62 8.08
C THR A 52 20.50 2.29 8.04
N PHE A 53 19.46 1.64 7.49
CA PHE A 53 18.11 2.20 7.42
C PHE A 53 17.28 1.97 8.68
N ILE A 54 17.53 0.87 9.40
CA ILE A 54 16.75 0.47 10.58
C ILE A 54 17.25 1.18 11.84
N HIS A 55 18.56 1.36 12.00
CA HIS A 55 19.17 1.95 13.20
C HIS A 55 19.43 3.46 13.09
N ASN A 56 19.25 4.06 11.92
CA ASN A 56 19.48 5.48 11.73
C ASN A 56 18.34 6.33 12.35
N LYS A 57 18.72 7.21 13.29
CA LYS A 57 17.85 8.13 14.06
C LYS A 57 17.92 9.59 13.59
N GLY A 58 18.24 9.84 12.32
CA GLY A 58 18.24 11.20 11.74
C GLY A 58 19.56 11.65 11.11
N GLU A 59 20.48 10.72 10.87
CA GLU A 59 21.65 10.96 10.02
C GLU A 59 21.26 10.89 8.53
N ASN A 60 21.99 11.65 7.70
CA ASN A 60 21.78 11.63 6.26
C ASN A 60 22.28 10.30 5.67
N ILE A 61 21.36 9.49 5.17
CA ILE A 61 21.68 8.31 4.37
C ILE A 61 22.30 8.80 3.06
N THR A 62 23.52 8.35 2.75
CA THR A 62 24.18 8.73 1.50
C THR A 62 23.53 8.06 0.30
N LEU A 63 23.68 8.65 -0.89
CA LEU A 63 23.21 8.02 -2.12
C LEU A 63 23.84 6.64 -2.33
N GLU A 64 25.11 6.47 -1.98
CA GLU A 64 25.82 5.20 -2.08
C GLU A 64 25.20 4.14 -1.16
N GLN A 65 24.90 4.48 0.11
CA GLN A 65 24.21 3.58 1.04
C GLN A 65 22.82 3.18 0.52
N PHE A 66 22.09 4.13 -0.06
CA PHE A 66 20.79 3.86 -0.70
C PHE A 66 20.90 2.93 -1.91
N CYS A 67 21.85 3.19 -2.80
CA CYS A 67 22.05 2.38 -4.01
C CYS A 67 22.57 0.97 -3.72
N ASN A 68 23.16 0.74 -2.55
CA ASN A 68 23.63 -0.59 -2.14
C ASN A 68 22.53 -1.49 -1.60
N MET A 69 21.34 -0.96 -1.28
CA MET A 69 20.23 -1.75 -0.75
C MET A 69 19.28 -2.19 -1.86
N ASP A 70 18.89 -3.47 -1.83
CA ASP A 70 17.90 -4.04 -2.73
C ASP A 70 16.87 -4.93 -2.00
N ASP A 71 16.02 -5.60 -2.78
CA ASP A 71 14.95 -6.46 -2.26
C ASP A 71 15.48 -7.67 -1.47
N TYR A 72 16.68 -8.17 -1.78
CA TYR A 72 17.28 -9.32 -1.08
C TYR A 72 17.66 -8.95 0.35
N ASP A 73 18.17 -7.74 0.57
CA ASP A 73 18.55 -7.25 1.90
C ASP A 73 17.33 -7.16 2.82
N VAL A 74 16.26 -6.54 2.30
CA VAL A 74 14.96 -6.44 2.99
C VAL A 74 14.38 -7.83 3.25
N LEU A 75 14.35 -8.70 2.24
CA LEU A 75 13.82 -10.06 2.38
C LEU A 75 14.66 -10.89 3.35
N MET A 76 15.97 -10.69 3.42
CA MET A 76 16.82 -11.37 4.39
C MET A 76 16.54 -10.91 5.81
N GLY A 77 16.40 -9.60 6.02
CA GLY A 77 15.88 -9.05 7.28
C GLY A 77 14.57 -9.72 7.70
N ILE A 78 13.58 -9.74 6.80
CA ILE A 78 12.26 -10.37 7.06
C ILE A 78 12.39 -11.86 7.40
N LYS A 79 13.21 -12.62 6.65
CA LYS A 79 13.43 -14.05 6.90
C LYS A 79 14.07 -14.31 8.25
N LYS A 80 14.98 -13.45 8.72
CA LYS A 80 15.56 -13.56 10.07
C LYS A 80 14.52 -13.17 11.13
N TRP A 81 13.83 -12.06 10.90
CA TRP A 81 12.87 -11.50 11.85
C TRP A 81 11.62 -12.34 12.06
N GLN A 82 11.29 -13.28 11.17
CA GLN A 82 10.21 -14.24 11.41
C GLN A 82 10.44 -15.09 12.68
N HIS A 83 11.70 -15.26 13.11
CA HIS A 83 12.09 -15.97 14.32
C HIS A 83 12.48 -15.04 15.48
N HIS A 84 12.20 -13.74 15.36
CA HIS A 84 12.54 -12.77 16.39
C HIS A 84 11.68 -12.96 17.67
N PRO A 85 12.23 -12.73 18.88
CA PRO A 85 11.45 -12.84 20.12
C PRO A 85 10.27 -11.86 20.21
N ASP A 86 10.34 -10.72 19.51
CA ASP A 86 9.23 -9.78 19.38
C ASP A 86 8.08 -10.40 18.59
N LYS A 87 6.97 -10.70 19.28
CA LYS A 87 5.80 -11.36 18.69
C LYS A 87 5.23 -10.59 17.51
N VAL A 88 5.12 -9.27 17.60
CA VAL A 88 4.54 -8.44 16.53
C VAL A 88 5.37 -8.57 15.26
N LEU A 89 6.68 -8.35 15.36
CA LEU A 89 7.60 -8.44 14.24
C LEU A 89 7.62 -9.86 13.65
N SER A 90 7.71 -10.89 14.50
CA SER A 90 7.69 -12.29 14.09
C SER A 90 6.40 -12.65 13.34
N ILE A 91 5.22 -12.25 13.84
CA ILE A 91 3.92 -12.50 13.20
C ILE A 91 3.86 -11.85 11.82
N LEU A 92 4.22 -10.57 11.72
CA LEU A 92 4.19 -9.83 10.45
C LEU A 92 5.13 -10.45 9.42
N CYS A 93 6.38 -10.74 9.82
CA CYS A 93 7.39 -11.34 8.94
C CYS A 93 6.99 -12.76 8.51
N THR A 94 6.53 -13.59 9.44
CA THR A 94 6.00 -14.94 9.15
C THR A 94 4.84 -14.88 8.16
N GLY A 95 3.97 -13.86 8.29
CA GLY A 95 2.87 -13.59 7.38
C GLY A 95 3.32 -13.30 5.94
N ILE A 96 4.36 -12.47 5.77
CA ILE A 96 4.93 -12.19 4.45
C ILE A 96 5.60 -13.43 3.85
N ILE A 97 6.49 -14.09 4.59
CA ILE A 97 7.25 -15.26 4.10
C ILE A 97 6.33 -16.41 3.69
N ASN A 98 5.29 -16.70 4.49
CA ASN A 98 4.37 -17.79 4.23
C ASN A 98 3.12 -17.37 3.44
N ARG A 99 3.10 -16.14 2.91
CA ARG A 99 1.97 -15.57 2.17
C ARG A 99 0.64 -15.62 2.95
N LYS A 100 0.71 -15.60 4.29
CA LYS A 100 -0.44 -15.48 5.20
C LYS A 100 -0.73 -14.00 5.45
N LEU A 101 -1.20 -13.33 4.39
CA LEU A 101 -1.49 -11.90 4.41
C LEU A 101 -2.70 -11.59 5.28
N PHE A 102 -2.69 -10.39 5.86
CA PHE A 102 -3.80 -9.87 6.64
C PHE A 102 -5.11 -9.82 5.83
N LYS A 103 -6.22 -9.80 6.56
CA LYS A 103 -7.55 -9.64 5.97
C LYS A 103 -7.81 -8.16 5.78
N VAL A 104 -8.02 -7.76 4.53
CA VAL A 104 -8.42 -6.40 4.17
C VAL A 104 -9.91 -6.36 3.86
N ARG A 105 -10.63 -5.44 4.50
CA ARG A 105 -12.02 -5.10 4.21
C ARG A 105 -12.10 -3.63 3.81
N TYR A 106 -12.48 -3.36 2.56
CA TYR A 106 -12.81 -2.01 2.12
C TYR A 106 -14.19 -1.59 2.61
N MET A 107 -14.32 -0.30 2.91
CA MET A 107 -15.53 0.32 3.43
C MET A 107 -15.73 1.69 2.77
N PRO A 108 -17.00 2.12 2.60
CA PRO A 108 -17.31 3.45 2.05
C PRO A 108 -17.01 4.57 3.06
N GLU A 109 -17.00 4.26 4.36
CA GLU A 109 -16.85 5.19 5.46
C GLU A 109 -15.69 4.79 6.39
N PRO A 110 -15.17 5.72 7.22
CA PRO A 110 -14.16 5.40 8.23
C PRO A 110 -14.53 4.22 9.12
N ALA A 111 -13.51 3.50 9.61
CA ALA A 111 -13.72 2.36 10.49
C ALA A 111 -14.40 2.78 11.80
N ASN A 112 -15.45 2.06 12.19
CA ASN A 112 -16.02 2.22 13.52
C ASN A 112 -14.98 1.78 14.57
N PRO A 113 -14.60 2.65 15.54
CA PRO A 113 -13.62 2.32 16.58
C PRO A 113 -13.96 1.05 17.37
N ALA A 114 -15.25 0.77 17.59
CA ALA A 114 -15.69 -0.43 18.31
C ALA A 114 -15.39 -1.73 17.55
N ILE A 115 -15.51 -1.72 16.21
CA ILE A 115 -15.16 -2.88 15.37
C ILE A 115 -13.65 -3.13 15.45
N LEU A 116 -12.86 -2.06 15.37
CA LEU A 116 -11.40 -2.15 15.42
C LEU A 116 -10.93 -2.64 16.80
N GLN A 117 -11.57 -2.16 17.86
CA GLN A 117 -11.29 -2.58 19.23
C GLN A 117 -11.62 -4.07 19.46
N GLY A 118 -12.78 -4.54 18.99
CA GLY A 118 -13.12 -5.96 19.07
C GLY A 118 -12.13 -6.87 18.34
N LEU A 119 -11.64 -6.47 17.16
CA LEU A 119 -10.58 -7.20 16.46
C LEU A 119 -9.27 -7.25 17.25
N ARG A 120 -8.90 -6.16 17.92
CA ARG A 120 -7.69 -6.09 18.75
C ARG A 120 -7.81 -7.00 19.96
N GLU A 121 -8.96 -7.02 20.61
CA GLU A 121 -9.25 -7.91 21.75
C GLU A 121 -9.14 -9.38 21.35
N GLU A 122 -9.69 -9.75 20.20
CA GLU A 122 -9.58 -11.11 19.66
C GLU A 122 -8.11 -11.50 19.40
N ILE A 123 -7.33 -10.60 18.80
CA ILE A 123 -5.90 -10.80 18.55
C ILE A 123 -5.13 -10.95 19.87
N MET A 124 -5.40 -10.11 20.86
CA MET A 124 -4.78 -10.18 22.18
C MET A 124 -5.04 -11.54 22.83
N GLN A 125 -6.27 -12.03 22.79
CA GLN A 125 -6.64 -13.33 23.35
C GLN A 125 -5.93 -14.49 22.65
N GLN A 126 -5.83 -14.46 21.32
CA GLN A 126 -5.24 -15.58 20.57
C GLN A 126 -3.71 -15.59 20.53
N THR A 127 -3.08 -14.42 20.62
CA THR A 127 -1.61 -14.29 20.46
C THR A 127 -0.88 -13.95 21.76
N GLY A 128 -1.61 -13.48 22.77
CA GLY A 128 -1.06 -13.02 24.04
C GLY A 128 -0.13 -11.81 23.88
N VAL A 129 -0.43 -10.91 22.94
CA VAL A 129 0.25 -9.61 22.79
C VAL A 129 -0.45 -8.56 23.67
N SER A 130 0.26 -7.47 23.96
CA SER A 130 -0.30 -6.34 24.71
C SER A 130 -1.35 -5.58 23.88
N ALA A 131 -2.14 -4.72 24.53
CA ALA A 131 -3.10 -3.85 23.84
C ALA A 131 -2.40 -2.89 22.87
N GLU A 132 -1.21 -2.39 23.22
CA GLU A 132 -0.38 -1.55 22.35
C GLU A 132 0.09 -2.34 21.12
N ASP A 133 0.59 -3.56 21.33
CA ASP A 133 1.08 -4.42 20.26
C ASP A 133 -0.05 -4.87 19.30
N ALA A 134 -1.27 -5.05 19.81
CA ALA A 134 -2.42 -5.38 18.97
C ALA A 134 -2.73 -4.29 17.92
N THR A 135 -2.35 -3.04 18.15
CA THR A 135 -2.53 -1.95 17.17
C THR A 135 -1.69 -2.13 15.90
N TRP A 136 -0.58 -2.87 15.98
CA TRP A 136 0.23 -3.24 14.83
C TRP A 136 -0.40 -4.36 14.00
N LEU A 137 -1.28 -5.16 14.61
CA LEU A 137 -1.87 -6.35 14.03
C LEU A 137 -3.33 -6.14 13.58
N ALA A 138 -4.00 -5.07 14.06
CA ALA A 138 -5.29 -4.61 13.57
C ALA A 138 -5.37 -3.08 13.54
N PHE A 139 -5.60 -2.55 12.34
CA PHE A 139 -5.57 -1.13 12.04
C PHE A 139 -6.49 -0.78 10.87
N ASP A 140 -6.84 0.50 10.77
CA ASP A 140 -7.56 1.06 9.65
C ASP A 140 -6.68 2.06 8.87
N GLY A 141 -7.19 2.51 7.74
CA GLY A 141 -6.52 3.51 6.91
C GLY A 141 -7.35 3.93 5.70
N VAL A 142 -6.77 4.81 4.89
CA VAL A 142 -7.39 5.33 3.66
C VAL A 142 -6.48 5.00 2.49
N ALA A 143 -7.02 4.31 1.48
CA ALA A 143 -6.40 4.15 0.18
C ALA A 143 -7.02 5.17 -0.78
N SER A 144 -6.19 6.03 -1.37
CA SER A 144 -6.62 7.00 -2.38
C SER A 144 -5.85 6.78 -3.67
N SER A 145 -6.53 6.89 -4.81
CA SER A 145 -5.87 6.93 -6.11
C SER A 145 -6.44 8.05 -6.96
N THR A 146 -5.52 8.85 -7.52
CA THR A 146 -5.70 9.69 -8.69
C THR A 146 -5.39 8.85 -9.93
N THR A 147 -6.42 8.26 -10.54
CA THR A 147 -6.23 7.36 -11.71
C THR A 147 -5.79 8.14 -12.95
N TYR A 148 -6.42 9.30 -13.16
CA TYR A 148 -6.09 10.30 -14.17
C TYR A 148 -6.65 11.64 -13.68
N ASN A 149 -5.81 12.67 -13.60
CA ASN A 149 -6.29 13.99 -13.19
C ASN A 149 -6.53 14.81 -14.45
N PHE A 150 -7.77 14.91 -14.91
CA PHE A 150 -8.13 15.67 -16.11
C PHE A 150 -7.82 17.18 -16.00
N GLU A 151 -7.56 17.71 -14.80
CA GLU A 151 -7.12 19.10 -14.61
C GLU A 151 -5.62 19.28 -14.88
N VAL A 152 -4.81 18.22 -14.80
CA VAL A 152 -3.34 18.28 -14.94
C VAL A 152 -2.86 17.51 -16.18
N ASP A 153 -3.50 16.39 -16.49
CA ASP A 153 -3.17 15.55 -17.62
C ASP A 153 -3.93 16.05 -18.87
N HIS A 154 -3.19 16.47 -19.90
CA HIS A 154 -3.76 17.01 -21.14
C HIS A 154 -3.30 16.23 -22.36
N ILE A 155 -4.11 15.27 -22.82
CA ILE A 155 -3.88 14.62 -24.12
C ILE A 155 -4.51 15.47 -25.21
N LYS A 156 -3.67 16.08 -26.05
CA LYS A 156 -4.08 16.94 -27.16
C LYS A 156 -4.17 16.14 -28.47
N ILE A 157 -5.21 16.39 -29.25
CA ILE A 157 -5.44 15.78 -30.56
C ILE A 157 -5.30 16.85 -31.64
N ARG A 158 -4.46 16.61 -32.64
CA ARG A 158 -4.35 17.44 -33.85
C ARG A 158 -5.22 16.88 -34.97
N PHE A 159 -6.12 17.70 -35.48
CA PHE A 159 -6.99 17.39 -36.62
C PHE A 159 -6.30 17.69 -37.95
N LYS A 160 -6.85 17.15 -39.04
CA LYS A 160 -6.30 17.30 -40.40
C LYS A 160 -6.31 18.76 -40.88
N ASP A 161 -7.26 19.56 -40.39
CA ASP A 161 -7.37 21.00 -40.65
C ASP A 161 -6.38 21.85 -39.83
N GLY A 162 -5.52 21.20 -39.03
CA GLY A 162 -4.53 21.87 -38.19
C GLY A 162 -5.04 22.30 -36.81
N ARG A 163 -6.34 22.18 -36.53
CA ARG A 163 -6.89 22.46 -35.20
C ARG A 163 -6.34 21.48 -34.17
N VAL A 164 -6.18 21.93 -32.93
CA VAL A 164 -5.78 21.11 -31.79
C VAL A 164 -6.83 21.25 -30.71
N SER A 165 -7.34 20.14 -30.20
CA SER A 165 -8.32 20.12 -29.11
C SER A 165 -7.92 19.12 -28.03
N ASN A 166 -8.41 19.29 -26.81
CA ASN A 166 -8.22 18.31 -25.75
C ASN A 166 -9.12 17.09 -26.02
N ILE A 167 -8.67 15.88 -25.65
CA ILE A 167 -9.51 14.68 -25.68
C ILE A 167 -10.83 14.84 -24.92
N THR A 168 -10.88 15.67 -23.87
CA THR A 168 -12.11 15.96 -23.11
C THR A 168 -13.12 16.83 -23.86
N GLU A 169 -12.70 17.52 -24.92
CA GLU A 169 -13.51 18.44 -25.73
C GLU A 169 -14.01 17.76 -27.02
N VAL A 170 -13.69 16.48 -27.24
CA VAL A 170 -14.11 15.72 -28.42
C VAL A 170 -15.45 15.03 -28.13
N ASP A 171 -16.48 15.33 -28.93
CA ASP A 171 -17.80 14.69 -28.85
C ASP A 171 -17.72 13.16 -29.00
N ASN A 172 -18.59 12.45 -28.26
CA ASN A 172 -18.66 10.98 -28.13
C ASN A 172 -17.53 10.29 -27.35
N ALA A 173 -16.73 11.03 -26.57
CA ALA A 173 -15.77 10.37 -25.71
C ALA A 173 -16.48 9.51 -24.63
N LEU A 174 -16.11 8.23 -24.50
CA LEU A 174 -16.51 7.37 -23.36
C LEU A 174 -16.04 7.93 -21.99
N ILE A 175 -15.27 9.01 -22.04
CA ILE A 175 -14.62 9.76 -20.96
C ILE A 175 -15.62 10.80 -20.40
N ASN A 176 -16.85 10.39 -20.11
CA ASN A 176 -17.77 11.24 -19.35
C ASN A 176 -17.40 11.23 -17.85
N GLU A 177 -17.95 12.20 -17.11
CA GLU A 177 -17.62 12.60 -15.73
C GLU A 177 -17.35 11.47 -14.71
N ASN A 178 -17.85 10.26 -14.94
CA ASN A 178 -17.58 9.05 -14.15
C ASN A 178 -16.11 8.59 -14.11
N VAL A 179 -15.21 9.15 -14.93
CA VAL A 179 -13.75 8.94 -14.85
C VAL A 179 -13.07 10.01 -13.99
N ARG A 180 -13.75 11.12 -13.70
CA ARG A 180 -13.23 12.21 -12.86
C ARG A 180 -13.42 11.84 -11.39
N GLY A 181 -12.35 11.94 -10.61
CA GLY A 181 -12.46 11.96 -9.16
C GLY A 181 -11.39 11.16 -8.43
N ASN A 182 -10.94 11.72 -7.32
CA ASN A 182 -10.18 11.02 -6.30
C ASN A 182 -11.08 9.97 -5.66
N VAL A 183 -10.80 8.69 -5.89
CA VAL A 183 -11.52 7.65 -5.17
C VAL A 183 -10.79 7.37 -3.87
N LYS A 184 -11.41 7.79 -2.77
CA LYS A 184 -11.01 7.42 -1.41
C LYS A 184 -11.76 6.17 -1.01
N LYS A 185 -11.03 5.15 -0.54
CA LYS A 185 -11.59 3.95 0.08
C LYS A 185 -11.00 3.80 1.48
N TYR A 186 -11.86 3.68 2.47
CA TYR A 186 -11.45 3.31 3.82
C TYR A 186 -11.23 1.81 3.85
N TYR A 187 -10.32 1.36 4.69
CA TYR A 187 -10.10 -0.07 4.90
C TYR A 187 -9.81 -0.39 6.36
N ILE A 188 -10.16 -1.61 6.76
CA ILE A 188 -9.60 -2.27 7.94
C ILE A 188 -8.69 -3.39 7.45
N CYS A 189 -7.52 -3.51 8.06
CA CYS A 189 -6.55 -4.56 7.84
C CYS A 189 -6.24 -5.23 9.18
N SER A 190 -6.44 -6.54 9.27
CA SER A 190 -6.22 -7.27 10.52
C SER A 190 -5.59 -8.64 10.29
N LEU A 191 -4.86 -9.13 11.28
CA LEU A 191 -4.39 -10.52 11.33
C LEU A 191 -5.57 -11.48 11.09
N ARG A 192 -5.34 -12.51 10.27
CA ARG A 192 -6.31 -13.61 10.11
C ARG A 192 -6.15 -14.54 11.29
N LEU A 193 -7.15 -14.54 12.14
CA LEU A 193 -7.36 -15.56 13.15
C LEU A 193 -8.12 -16.71 12.48
N GLY A 194 -7.64 -17.94 12.73
CA GLY A 194 -8.05 -19.16 12.02
C GLY A 194 -9.53 -19.48 12.14
#